data_AF-A0A1M5PCG5-F1
#
_entry.id   AF-A0A1M5PCG5-F1
#
_cell.length_a   1.000
_cell.length_b   1.000
_cell.length_c   1.000
_cell.angle_alpha   90.00
_cell.angle_beta   90.00
_cell.angle_gamma   90.00
#
_symmetry.space_group_name_H-M   'P 1'
#
loop_
_entity.id
_entity.type
_entity.pdbx_description
1 polymer ?
#
loop_
_entity_poly.entity_id
_entity_poly.type
_entity_poly.pdbx_seq_one_letter_code
_entity_poly.pdbx_strand_id
1 'polypeptide(L)'
;MDIKRRLPKARFEQIEFLDERAVLTDIKARRGKGNLERLEAEAKKRGYELLETEDEVLGLRQRFEVREPIRPGYGESGTPVVEVEFELVMQSLRKRDSRDHGAIAAATIRAGRNVETQEILLEAPEGKFLEAREFVFEADQLIETQSWWSAVWHCLLNSCGPVIAGALVACSGSFIAYVGCVLAAAGGCGVKCAACATCNCRWWCRWAASCCHQ
;
A
#
# COMPACT_ATOMS: atom_id res chain seq x y z
N MET A 1 22.08 22.59 2.11
CA MET A 1 21.17 23.74 1.99
C MET A 1 19.77 23.19 2.12
N ASP A 2 19.22 23.23 3.34
CA ASP A 2 18.03 22.47 3.72
C ASP A 2 16.78 23.29 3.42
N ILE A 3 16.33 23.26 2.15
CA ILE A 3 15.05 23.85 1.77
C ILE A 3 14.00 22.92 2.37
N LYS A 4 13.50 23.26 3.58
CA LYS A 4 12.23 22.75 4.11
C LYS A 4 11.12 23.12 3.11
N ARG A 5 10.99 22.35 2.03
CA ARG A 5 9.89 22.46 1.08
C ARG A 5 8.63 22.16 1.88
N ARG A 6 7.88 23.21 2.22
CA ARG A 6 6.55 23.06 2.82
C ARG A 6 5.76 22.19 1.86
N LEU A 7 5.30 21.02 2.35
CA LEU A 7 4.40 20.17 1.59
C LEU A 7 3.19 21.01 1.16
N PRO A 8 2.67 20.81 -0.07
CA PRO A 8 1.50 21.52 -0.54
C PRO A 8 0.36 21.35 0.46
N LYS A 9 -0.28 22.46 0.83
CA LYS A 9 -1.44 22.40 1.71
C LYS A 9 -2.59 21.74 0.95
N ALA A 10 -3.07 20.63 1.47
CA ALA A 10 -4.30 20.02 0.97
C ALA A 10 -5.44 21.04 1.04
N ARG A 11 -6.20 21.13 -0.05
CA ARG A 11 -7.52 21.78 -0.07
C ARG A 11 -8.56 20.84 0.51
N PHE A 12 -8.45 19.57 0.16
CA PHE A 12 -9.37 18.51 0.52
C PHE A 12 -8.59 17.21 0.75
N GLU A 13 -8.97 16.46 1.76
CA GLU A 13 -8.44 15.14 2.07
C GLU A 13 -9.60 14.29 2.58
N GLN A 14 -9.83 13.15 1.92
CA GLN A 14 -10.86 12.18 2.31
C GLN A 14 -10.26 10.79 2.33
N ILE A 15 -10.55 10.03 3.37
CA ILE A 15 -10.18 8.64 3.53
C ILE A 15 -11.46 7.84 3.67
N GLU A 16 -11.53 6.72 2.97
CA GLU A 16 -12.70 5.85 2.91
C GLU A 16 -12.24 4.39 2.99
N PHE A 17 -12.88 3.61 3.86
CA PHE A 17 -12.85 2.16 3.76
C PHE A 17 -13.87 1.75 2.70
N LEU A 18 -13.43 0.94 1.75
CA LEU A 18 -14.27 0.51 0.64
C LEU A 18 -15.14 -0.67 1.07
N ASP A 19 -16.34 -0.76 0.50
CA ASP A 19 -17.26 -1.90 0.65
C ASP A 19 -16.56 -3.22 0.29
N GLU A 20 -16.60 -4.19 1.20
CA GLU A 20 -15.84 -5.44 1.07
C GLU A 20 -16.23 -6.24 -0.16
N ARG A 21 -17.52 -6.27 -0.50
CA ARG A 21 -18.02 -6.96 -1.69
C ARG A 21 -17.50 -6.32 -2.98
N ALA A 22 -17.48 -4.99 -3.03
CA ALA A 22 -16.89 -4.25 -4.14
C ALA A 22 -15.38 -4.52 -4.27
N VAL A 23 -14.66 -4.56 -3.14
CA VAL A 23 -13.22 -4.88 -3.10
C VAL A 23 -12.94 -6.29 -3.61
N LEU A 24 -13.67 -7.29 -3.13
CA LEU A 24 -13.51 -8.68 -3.58
C LEU A 24 -13.77 -8.81 -5.09
N THR A 25 -14.76 -8.08 -5.60
CA THR A 25 -15.06 -8.02 -7.04
C THR A 25 -13.93 -7.36 -7.82
N ASP A 26 -13.36 -6.26 -7.32
CA ASP A 26 -12.23 -5.56 -7.95
C ASP A 26 -10.98 -6.44 -7.98
N ILE A 27 -10.62 -7.09 -6.86
CA ILE A 27 -9.47 -8.02 -6.80
C ILE A 27 -9.64 -9.16 -7.81
N LYS A 28 -10.85 -9.75 -7.93
CA LYS A 28 -11.17 -10.74 -8.97
C LYS A 28 -10.96 -10.19 -10.37
N ALA A 29 -11.37 -8.95 -10.65
CA ALA A 29 -11.19 -8.33 -11.94
C ALA A 29 -9.71 -8.03 -12.27
N ARG A 30 -8.91 -7.62 -11.28
CA ARG A 30 -7.48 -7.35 -11.43
C ARG A 30 -6.66 -8.61 -11.68
N ARG A 31 -7.03 -9.74 -11.07
CA ARG A 31 -6.39 -11.04 -11.33
C ARG A 31 -6.32 -11.36 -12.82
N GLY A 32 -7.38 -11.09 -13.59
CA GLY A 32 -7.38 -11.33 -15.04
C GLY A 32 -6.59 -10.34 -15.90
N LYS A 33 -5.94 -9.32 -15.32
CA LYS A 33 -5.28 -8.23 -16.07
C LYS A 33 -3.88 -7.85 -15.56
N GLY A 34 -3.42 -8.42 -14.45
CA GLY A 34 -2.18 -8.06 -13.78
C GLY A 34 -1.40 -9.28 -13.27
N ASN A 35 -0.39 -9.02 -12.44
CA ASN A 35 0.42 -10.06 -11.80
C ASN A 35 -0.27 -10.69 -10.59
N LEU A 36 -1.42 -10.18 -10.13
CA LEU A 36 -2.12 -10.76 -8.97
C LEU A 36 -2.45 -12.25 -9.15
N GLU A 37 -2.86 -12.70 -10.34
CA GLU A 37 -3.09 -14.13 -10.60
C GLU A 37 -1.79 -14.94 -10.48
N ARG A 38 -0.67 -14.38 -10.97
CA ARG A 38 0.64 -15.02 -10.85
C ARG A 38 1.09 -15.09 -9.39
N LEU A 39 0.89 -14.01 -8.63
CA LEU A 39 1.22 -13.96 -7.20
C LEU A 39 0.36 -14.94 -6.39
N GLU A 40 -0.93 -15.08 -6.72
CA GLU A 40 -1.81 -16.11 -6.16
C GLU A 40 -1.28 -17.52 -6.47
N ALA A 41 -0.89 -17.78 -7.72
CA ALA A 41 -0.33 -19.07 -8.11
C ALA A 41 0.98 -19.39 -7.36
N GLU A 42 1.85 -18.39 -7.15
CA GLU A 42 3.06 -18.54 -6.36
C GLU A 42 2.77 -18.77 -4.87
N ALA A 43 1.81 -18.03 -4.30
CA ALA A 43 1.35 -18.25 -2.93
C ALA A 43 0.84 -19.69 -2.75
N LYS A 44 0.08 -20.20 -3.72
CA LYS A 44 -0.42 -21.58 -3.72
C LYS A 44 0.71 -22.62 -3.75
N LYS A 45 1.74 -22.42 -4.58
CA LYS A 45 2.94 -23.29 -4.60
C LYS A 45 3.64 -23.34 -3.25
N ARG A 46 3.55 -22.26 -2.47
CA ARG A 46 4.12 -22.11 -1.12
C ARG A 46 3.22 -22.62 0.00
N GLY A 47 2.05 -23.18 -0.35
CA GLY A 47 1.11 -23.80 0.57
C GLY A 47 0.02 -22.86 1.11
N TYR A 48 -0.09 -21.65 0.57
CA TYR A 48 -1.18 -20.73 0.92
C TYR A 48 -2.44 -21.03 0.12
N GLU A 49 -3.58 -20.73 0.72
CA GLU A 49 -4.91 -20.74 0.13
C GLU A 49 -5.49 -19.32 0.21
N LEU A 50 -6.04 -18.84 -0.91
CA LEU A 50 -6.75 -17.57 -0.96
C LEU A 50 -8.11 -17.71 -0.30
N LEU A 51 -8.45 -16.77 0.58
CA LEU A 51 -9.74 -16.74 1.25
C LEU A 51 -10.70 -15.83 0.47
N GLU A 52 -11.73 -16.42 -0.16
CA GLU A 52 -12.62 -15.71 -1.09
C GLU A 52 -13.93 -15.20 -0.47
N THR A 53 -13.88 -14.81 0.80
CA THR A 53 -15.02 -14.26 1.53
C THR A 53 -14.87 -12.74 1.72
N GLU A 54 -15.99 -12.05 1.96
CA GLU A 54 -16.02 -10.58 2.09
C GLU A 54 -15.27 -10.10 3.35
N ASP A 55 -15.28 -10.88 4.43
CA ASP A 55 -14.52 -10.59 5.66
C ASP A 55 -13.00 -10.79 5.51
N GLU A 56 -12.56 -11.32 4.38
CA GLU A 56 -11.16 -11.63 4.08
C GLU A 56 -10.56 -10.71 3.01
N VAL A 57 -11.17 -9.53 2.83
CA VAL A 57 -10.61 -8.44 2.04
C VAL A 57 -10.54 -7.12 2.81
N LEU A 58 -9.59 -6.27 2.42
CA LEU A 58 -9.47 -4.90 2.90
C LEU A 58 -9.39 -3.97 1.69
N GLY A 59 -10.23 -2.94 1.68
CA GLY A 59 -10.13 -1.85 0.72
C GLY A 59 -10.04 -0.51 1.43
N LEU A 60 -9.11 0.31 0.98
CA LEU A 60 -8.92 1.66 1.49
C LEU A 60 -8.64 2.58 0.31
N ARG A 61 -9.32 3.73 0.29
CA ARG A 61 -9.08 4.79 -0.68
C ARG A 61 -8.84 6.11 0.03
N GLN A 62 -7.91 6.89 -0.49
CA GLN A 62 -7.72 8.26 -0.08
C GLN A 62 -7.62 9.18 -1.28
N ARG A 63 -8.34 10.28 -1.22
CA ARG A 63 -8.31 11.35 -2.22
C ARG A 63 -7.75 12.61 -1.62
N PHE A 64 -6.91 13.26 -2.41
CA PHE A 64 -6.26 14.51 -2.07
C PHE A 64 -6.44 15.50 -3.18
N GLU A 65 -6.87 16.71 -2.84
CA GLU A 65 -6.77 17.86 -3.73
C GLU A 65 -5.79 18.86 -3.15
N VAL A 66 -4.93 19.41 -4.00
CA VAL A 66 -3.97 20.45 -3.60
C VAL A 66 -4.43 21.82 -4.02
N ARG A 67 -4.12 22.82 -3.19
CA ARG A 67 -4.43 24.22 -3.50
C ARG A 67 -3.64 24.76 -4.68
N GLU A 68 -2.41 24.28 -4.87
CA GLU A 68 -1.51 24.72 -5.93
C GLU A 68 -1.12 23.52 -6.80
N PRO A 69 -1.23 23.61 -8.14
CA PRO A 69 -0.87 22.52 -9.04
C PRO A 69 0.59 22.14 -8.89
N ILE A 70 0.84 20.84 -8.92
CA ILE A 70 2.16 20.28 -8.66
C ILE A 70 2.81 19.99 -9.97
N ARG A 71 3.96 20.61 -10.16
CA ARG A 71 4.67 20.63 -11.43
C ARG A 71 5.86 19.68 -11.39
N PRO A 72 6.27 19.13 -12.55
CA PRO A 72 7.50 18.37 -12.67
C PRO A 72 8.70 19.14 -12.12
N GLY A 73 9.64 18.41 -11.49
CA GLY A 73 10.91 18.97 -11.09
C GLY A 73 11.83 19.23 -12.29
N TYR A 74 13.03 19.73 -12.02
CA TYR A 74 14.05 19.92 -13.05
C TYR A 74 14.40 18.58 -13.70
N GLY A 75 14.35 18.51 -15.03
CA GLY A 75 14.61 17.28 -15.80
C GLY A 75 13.44 16.30 -15.90
N GLU A 76 12.29 16.60 -15.29
CA GLU A 76 11.07 15.80 -15.36
C GLU A 76 10.04 16.50 -16.27
N SER A 77 9.11 15.73 -16.85
CA SER A 77 8.04 16.27 -17.69
C SER A 77 6.68 15.67 -17.31
N GLY A 78 5.61 16.42 -17.58
CA GLY A 78 4.23 15.98 -17.32
C GLY A 78 3.26 17.14 -17.08
N THR A 79 1.98 16.82 -17.12
CA THR A 79 0.91 17.79 -16.82
C THR A 79 0.87 18.06 -15.32
N PRO A 80 0.69 19.32 -14.87
CA PRO A 80 0.53 19.62 -13.46
C PRO A 80 -0.59 18.81 -12.81
N VAL A 81 -0.34 18.30 -11.62
CA VAL A 81 -1.28 17.46 -10.86
C VAL A 81 -1.96 18.30 -9.80
N VAL A 82 -3.30 18.24 -9.74
CA VAL A 82 -4.11 18.93 -8.72
C VAL A 82 -4.85 17.95 -7.80
N GLU A 83 -5.00 16.70 -8.24
CA GLU A 83 -5.69 15.64 -7.52
C GLU A 83 -4.83 14.37 -7.55
N VAL A 84 -4.75 13.71 -6.38
CA VAL A 84 -4.13 12.40 -6.22
C VAL A 84 -5.11 11.49 -5.50
N GLU A 85 -5.26 10.29 -6.03
CA GLU A 85 -5.98 9.20 -5.39
C GLU A 85 -4.99 8.08 -5.08
N PHE A 86 -5.00 7.60 -3.84
CA PHE A 86 -4.36 6.37 -3.44
C PHE A 86 -5.44 5.33 -3.14
N GLU A 87 -5.20 4.09 -3.53
CA GLU A 87 -6.08 2.96 -3.30
C GLU A 87 -5.25 1.75 -2.91
N LEU A 88 -5.61 1.09 -1.83
CA LEU A 88 -5.05 -0.18 -1.40
C LEU A 88 -6.18 -1.20 -1.34
N VAL A 89 -6.03 -2.29 -2.08
CA VAL A 89 -6.90 -3.46 -1.97
C VAL A 89 -6.05 -4.65 -1.58
N MET A 90 -6.52 -5.45 -0.63
CA MET A 90 -5.83 -6.63 -0.12
C MET A 90 -6.81 -7.79 0.06
N GLN A 91 -6.31 -9.01 -0.09
CA GLN A 91 -7.05 -10.23 0.20
C GLN A 91 -6.17 -11.19 1.01
N SER A 92 -6.73 -11.76 2.07
CA SER A 92 -6.02 -12.68 2.94
C SER A 92 -5.64 -13.97 2.25
N LEU A 93 -4.47 -14.47 2.63
CA LEU A 93 -3.99 -15.82 2.37
C LEU A 93 -3.82 -16.55 3.70
N ARG A 94 -4.13 -17.85 3.71
CA ARG A 94 -3.90 -18.72 4.87
C ARG A 94 -3.14 -19.96 4.48
N LYS A 95 -2.21 -20.39 5.31
CA LYS A 95 -1.57 -21.70 5.20
C LYS A 95 -2.16 -22.65 6.25
N ARG A 96 -2.71 -23.79 5.82
CA ARG A 96 -3.35 -24.75 6.73
C ARG A 96 -2.34 -25.24 7.77
N ASP A 97 -2.82 -25.41 9.00
CA ASP A 97 -2.03 -25.91 10.14
C ASP A 97 -0.73 -25.14 10.41
N SER A 98 -0.68 -23.88 9.96
CA SER A 98 0.45 -22.97 10.17
C SER A 98 -0.03 -21.69 10.85
N ARG A 99 0.89 -21.04 11.56
CA ARG A 99 0.73 -19.67 12.08
C ARG A 99 1.18 -18.62 11.05
N ASP A 100 1.58 -19.05 9.86
CA ASP A 100 1.93 -18.14 8.78
C ASP A 100 0.67 -17.45 8.25
N HIS A 101 0.74 -16.13 8.16
CA HIS A 101 -0.29 -15.32 7.53
C HIS A 101 0.23 -14.77 6.21
N GLY A 102 -0.65 -14.52 5.24
CA GLY A 102 -0.26 -13.80 4.04
C GLY A 102 -1.38 -12.94 3.50
N ALA A 103 -1.05 -12.16 2.47
CA ALA A 103 -2.02 -11.46 1.65
C ALA A 103 -1.47 -11.25 0.25
N ILE A 104 -2.36 -11.17 -0.74
CA ILE A 104 -2.05 -10.48 -1.99
C ILE A 104 -2.61 -9.07 -1.89
N ALA A 105 -1.90 -8.10 -2.45
CA ALA A 105 -2.27 -6.70 -2.40
C ALA A 105 -2.02 -6.01 -3.73
N ALA A 106 -2.86 -5.02 -4.04
CA ALA A 106 -2.56 -4.03 -5.07
C ALA A 106 -2.68 -2.63 -4.45
N ALA A 107 -1.56 -1.92 -4.44
CA ALA A 107 -1.49 -0.53 -4.06
C ALA A 107 -1.40 0.31 -5.34
N THR A 108 -2.37 1.18 -5.58
CA THR A 108 -2.48 2.01 -6.78
C THR A 108 -2.46 3.47 -6.38
N ILE A 109 -1.66 4.26 -7.08
CA ILE A 109 -1.70 5.72 -6.98
C ILE A 109 -2.00 6.32 -8.35
N ARG A 110 -2.95 7.27 -8.39
CA ARG A 110 -3.41 7.97 -9.58
C ARG A 110 -3.20 9.46 -9.37
N ALA A 111 -2.54 10.13 -10.31
CA ALA A 111 -2.13 11.52 -10.22
C ALA A 111 -2.29 12.20 -11.58
N GLY A 112 -3.49 12.72 -11.85
CA GLY A 112 -3.88 13.17 -13.18
C GLY A 112 -3.88 12.01 -14.19
N ARG A 113 -2.96 12.04 -15.16
CA ARG A 113 -2.79 10.96 -16.15
C ARG A 113 -1.76 9.89 -15.74
N ASN A 114 -1.06 10.11 -14.63
CA ASN A 114 -0.07 9.16 -14.15
C ASN A 114 -0.78 8.11 -13.28
N VAL A 115 -0.44 6.84 -13.51
CA VAL A 115 -0.92 5.72 -12.69
C VAL A 115 0.28 4.83 -12.42
N GLU A 116 0.49 4.50 -11.16
CA GLU A 116 1.43 3.48 -10.73
C GLU A 116 0.67 2.46 -9.90
N THR A 117 0.93 1.17 -10.12
CA THR A 117 0.34 0.10 -9.33
C THR A 117 1.41 -0.89 -8.96
N GLN A 118 1.52 -1.16 -7.67
CA GLN A 118 2.39 -2.18 -7.12
C GLN A 118 1.53 -3.34 -6.65
N GLU A 119 1.72 -4.50 -7.27
CA GLU A 119 1.07 -5.75 -6.89
C GLU A 119 2.06 -6.62 -6.13
N ILE A 120 1.67 -7.09 -4.96
CA ILE A 120 2.59 -7.63 -3.96
C ILE A 120 1.99 -8.85 -3.31
N LEU A 121 2.81 -9.88 -3.11
CA LEU A 121 2.54 -10.98 -2.19
C LEU A 121 3.27 -10.70 -0.87
N LEU A 122 2.52 -10.69 0.22
CA LEU A 122 3.01 -10.48 1.59
C LEU A 122 2.90 -11.79 2.36
N GLU A 123 3.97 -12.19 3.04
CA GLU A 123 4.03 -13.37 3.90
C GLU A 123 4.56 -12.95 5.27
N ALA A 124 3.82 -13.21 6.35
CA ALA A 124 4.26 -13.00 7.73
C ALA A 124 4.49 -14.37 8.40
N PRO A 125 5.72 -14.91 8.37
CA PRO A 125 6.06 -16.16 9.02
C PRO A 125 5.76 -16.09 10.51
N GLU A 126 5.11 -17.12 11.05
CA GLU A 126 4.70 -17.18 12.47
C GLU A 126 3.87 -15.98 12.96
N GLY A 127 3.24 -15.22 12.05
CA GLY A 127 2.50 -14.00 12.38
C GLY A 127 3.37 -12.79 12.70
N LYS A 128 4.65 -12.79 12.32
CA LYS A 128 5.56 -11.65 12.48
C LYS A 128 5.35 -10.62 11.37
N PHE A 129 4.30 -9.80 11.49
CA PHE A 129 3.91 -8.84 10.44
C PHE A 129 4.95 -7.76 10.12
N LEU A 130 5.77 -7.34 11.09
CA LEU A 130 6.86 -6.37 10.84
C LEU A 130 8.04 -7.00 10.10
N GLU A 131 8.20 -8.31 10.19
CA GLU A 131 9.21 -9.11 9.50
C GLU A 131 8.62 -9.77 8.24
N ALA A 132 7.51 -9.24 7.73
CA ALA A 132 6.86 -9.81 6.56
C ALA A 132 7.80 -9.78 5.35
N ARG A 133 7.84 -10.90 4.64
CA ARG A 133 8.52 -11.06 3.36
C ARG A 133 7.60 -10.56 2.27
N GLU A 134 8.15 -9.82 1.32
CA GLU A 134 7.40 -9.22 0.23
C GLU A 134 7.91 -9.80 -1.09
N PHE A 135 7.01 -10.14 -2.01
CA PHE A 135 7.37 -10.64 -3.32
C PHE A 135 6.63 -9.88 -4.40
N VAL A 136 7.36 -9.58 -5.47
CA VAL A 136 6.85 -8.92 -6.68
C VAL A 136 7.39 -9.63 -7.92
N PHE A 137 6.73 -9.43 -9.06
CA PHE A 137 7.26 -9.86 -10.34
C PHE A 137 8.04 -8.72 -10.99
N GLU A 138 9.33 -8.95 -11.27
CA GLU A 138 10.18 -8.06 -12.05
C GLU A 138 10.77 -8.86 -13.23
N ALA A 139 10.61 -8.36 -14.46
CA ALA A 139 11.06 -9.04 -15.67
C ALA A 139 10.70 -10.56 -15.70
N ASP A 140 9.46 -10.87 -15.33
CA ASP A 140 8.90 -12.22 -15.21
C ASP A 140 9.48 -13.15 -14.13
N GLN A 141 10.38 -12.64 -13.29
CA GLN A 141 10.91 -13.37 -12.15
C GLN A 141 10.23 -12.92 -10.87
N LEU A 142 9.85 -13.89 -10.03
CA LEU A 142 9.41 -13.61 -8.68
C LEU A 142 10.65 -13.29 -7.85
N ILE A 143 10.74 -12.06 -7.35
CA ILE A 143 11.84 -11.62 -6.50
C ILE A 143 11.32 -11.30 -5.11
N GLU A 144 12.10 -11.64 -4.10
CA GLU A 144 11.88 -11.14 -2.74
C GLU A 144 12.37 -9.69 -2.66
N THR A 145 11.55 -8.83 -2.09
CA THR A 145 11.82 -7.40 -1.95
C THR A 145 11.50 -6.96 -0.52
N GLN A 146 11.97 -5.77 -0.15
CA GLN A 146 11.62 -5.08 1.09
C GLN A 146 11.21 -3.66 0.75
N SER A 147 10.36 -3.51 -0.25
CA SER A 147 10.12 -2.23 -0.90
C SER A 147 8.86 -1.54 -0.41
N TRP A 148 7.78 -2.25 -0.13
CA TRP A 148 6.50 -1.61 0.15
C TRP A 148 6.13 -1.64 1.62
N TRP A 149 5.80 -2.80 2.19
CA TRP A 149 5.31 -2.88 3.57
C TRP A 149 6.39 -2.39 4.54
N SER A 150 7.63 -2.78 4.29
CA SER A 150 8.83 -2.29 4.97
C SER A 150 8.94 -0.77 4.93
N ALA A 151 8.70 -0.15 3.77
CA ALA A 151 8.70 1.31 3.65
C ALA A 151 7.51 1.95 4.39
N VAL A 152 6.33 1.31 4.37
CA VAL A 152 5.13 1.80 5.07
C VAL A 152 5.38 1.86 6.57
N TRP A 153 5.77 0.75 7.22
CA TRP A 153 5.91 0.75 8.67
C TRP A 153 7.10 1.58 9.17
N HIS A 154 8.21 1.66 8.40
CA HIS A 154 9.29 2.60 8.71
C HIS A 154 8.82 4.05 8.62
N CYS A 155 8.10 4.41 7.56
CA CYS A 155 7.52 5.76 7.42
C CYS A 155 6.58 6.09 8.58
N LEU A 156 5.74 5.13 8.98
CA LEU A 156 4.84 5.27 10.11
C LEU A 156 5.57 5.59 11.42
N LEU A 157 6.62 4.84 11.74
CA LEU A 157 7.44 5.08 12.94
C LEU A 157 8.13 6.43 12.93
N ASN A 158 8.62 6.86 11.76
CA ASN A 158 9.39 8.09 11.63
C ASN A 158 8.51 9.35 11.54
N SER A 159 7.30 9.23 10.98
CA SER A 159 6.50 10.40 10.56
C SER A 159 5.16 10.54 11.28
N CYS A 160 4.59 9.45 11.81
CA CYS A 160 3.22 9.45 12.34
C CYS A 160 3.14 9.53 13.87
N GLY A 161 4.29 9.71 14.53
CA GLY A 161 4.37 9.91 15.97
C GLY A 161 4.31 8.60 16.78
N PRO A 162 4.50 8.69 18.12
CA PRO A 162 4.74 7.54 18.97
C PRO A 162 3.52 6.62 19.16
N VAL A 163 2.30 7.12 18.94
CA VAL A 163 1.06 6.33 19.06
C VAL A 163 1.06 5.15 18.07
N ILE A 164 1.72 5.31 16.92
CA ILE A 164 1.74 4.27 15.87
C ILE A 164 2.66 3.11 16.22
N ALA A 165 3.73 3.36 16.99
CA ALA A 165 4.55 2.28 17.52
C ALA A 165 3.71 1.32 18.38
N GLY A 166 2.76 1.86 19.15
CA GLY A 166 1.79 1.05 19.91
C GLY A 166 0.88 0.23 19.01
N ALA A 167 0.33 0.82 17.96
CA ALA A 167 -0.54 0.11 17.01
C ALA A 167 0.20 -1.02 16.26
N LEU A 168 1.44 -0.76 15.81
CA LEU A 168 2.27 -1.77 15.12
C LEU A 168 2.53 -3.01 15.98
N VAL A 169 2.54 -2.87 17.31
CA VAL A 169 2.73 -4.00 18.24
C VAL A 169 1.40 -4.60 18.70
N ALA A 170 0.37 -3.79 18.91
CA ALA A 170 -0.90 -4.23 19.50
C ALA A 170 -1.86 -4.86 18.48
N CYS A 171 -1.79 -4.45 17.21
CA CYS A 171 -2.62 -5.03 16.16
C CYS A 171 -2.23 -6.51 15.93
N SER A 172 -3.21 -7.35 15.65
CA SER A 172 -3.04 -8.79 15.41
C SER A 172 -4.19 -9.32 14.53
N GLY A 173 -4.18 -10.61 14.20
CA GLY A 173 -5.21 -11.26 13.38
C GLY A 173 -4.68 -11.76 12.05
N SER A 174 -5.49 -11.70 10.99
CA SER A 174 -5.00 -11.90 9.62
C SER A 174 -4.12 -10.74 9.17
N PHE A 175 -3.39 -10.90 8.06
CA PHE A 175 -2.54 -9.83 7.54
C PHE A 175 -3.35 -8.57 7.22
N ILE A 176 -4.53 -8.73 6.62
CA ILE A 176 -5.40 -7.60 6.30
C ILE A 176 -5.96 -6.94 7.57
N ALA A 177 -6.29 -7.72 8.62
CA ALA A 177 -6.79 -7.18 9.88
C ALA A 177 -5.70 -6.38 10.59
N TYR A 178 -4.46 -6.90 10.56
CA TYR A 178 -3.28 -6.21 11.07
C TYR A 178 -3.04 -4.89 10.34
N VAL A 179 -2.97 -4.90 9.00
CA VAL A 179 -2.75 -3.69 8.19
C VAL A 179 -3.90 -2.69 8.37
N GLY A 180 -5.15 -3.16 8.34
CA GLY A 180 -6.34 -2.33 8.54
C GLY A 180 -6.33 -1.64 9.91
N CYS A 181 -6.00 -2.38 10.97
CA CYS A 181 -5.85 -1.84 12.32
C CYS A 181 -4.75 -0.78 12.40
N VAL A 182 -3.56 -1.05 11.84
CA VAL A 182 -2.43 -0.10 11.83
C VAL A 182 -2.78 1.17 11.06
N LEU A 183 -3.36 1.04 9.86
CA LEU A 183 -3.72 2.19 9.03
C LEU A 183 -4.88 2.99 9.64
N ALA A 184 -5.85 2.33 10.27
CA ALA A 184 -6.92 3.01 10.99
C ALA A 184 -6.38 3.83 12.17
N ALA A 185 -5.44 3.26 12.94
CA ALA A 185 -4.79 3.98 14.05
C ALA A 185 -3.94 5.16 13.56
N ALA A 186 -3.31 5.03 12.39
CA ALA A 186 -2.49 6.08 11.77
C ALA A 186 -3.31 7.16 11.04
N GLY A 187 -4.57 6.89 10.72
CA GLY A 187 -5.43 7.76 9.94
C GLY A 187 -4.75 8.20 8.64
N GLY A 188 -4.88 9.48 8.29
CA GLY A 188 -4.29 10.03 7.06
C GLY A 188 -2.77 9.93 6.97
N CYS A 189 -2.06 9.80 8.09
CA CYS A 189 -0.62 9.62 8.05
C CYS A 189 -0.23 8.23 7.51
N GLY A 190 -0.95 7.18 7.90
CA GLY A 190 -0.68 5.83 7.42
C GLY A 190 -0.92 5.68 5.93
N VAL A 191 -1.99 6.29 5.44
CA VAL A 191 -2.29 6.24 4.01
C VAL A 191 -1.29 7.06 3.19
N LYS A 192 -0.77 8.19 3.72
CA LYS A 192 0.35 8.93 3.11
C LYS A 192 1.62 8.08 3.04
N CYS A 193 1.94 7.31 4.08
CA CYS A 193 3.07 6.38 4.07
C CYS A 193 2.89 5.25 3.05
N ALA A 194 1.68 4.68 2.94
CA ALA A 194 1.36 3.67 1.93
C ALA A 194 1.45 4.24 0.49
N ALA A 195 0.91 5.43 0.26
CA ALA A 195 1.02 6.14 -1.00
C ALA A 195 2.48 6.43 -1.36
N CYS A 196 3.29 6.83 -0.37
CA CYS A 196 4.72 7.09 -0.54
C CYS A 196 5.50 5.85 -0.95
N ALA A 197 5.27 4.72 -0.29
CA ALA A 197 5.90 3.46 -0.62
C ALA A 197 5.57 3.02 -2.06
N THR A 198 4.29 3.16 -2.45
CA THR A 198 3.79 2.80 -3.80
C THR A 198 4.36 3.68 -4.90
N CYS A 199 4.60 4.95 -4.58
CA CYS A 199 4.99 5.98 -5.52
C CYS A 199 6.45 5.91 -5.99
N ASN A 200 7.31 5.19 -5.27
CA ASN A 200 8.71 4.99 -5.61
C ASN A 200 9.43 6.28 -6.06
N CYS A 201 9.29 7.35 -5.26
CA CYS A 201 9.96 8.64 -5.48
C CYS A 201 9.62 9.41 -6.78
N ARG A 202 8.52 9.08 -7.49
CA ARG A 202 8.06 9.83 -8.66
C ARG A 202 7.59 11.25 -8.29
N TRP A 203 7.94 12.26 -9.08
CA TRP A 203 7.67 13.67 -8.76
C TRP A 203 6.20 14.01 -8.51
N TRP A 204 5.30 13.36 -9.24
CA TRP A 204 3.87 13.64 -9.19
C TRP A 204 3.21 13.18 -7.89
N CYS A 205 3.94 12.47 -7.02
CA CYS A 205 3.47 12.15 -5.68
C CYS A 205 4.44 12.50 -4.53
N ARG A 206 5.70 12.90 -4.83
CA ARG A 206 6.69 13.37 -3.82
C ARG A 206 6.14 14.37 -2.80
N TRP A 207 5.10 15.10 -3.14
CA TRP A 207 4.49 16.12 -2.32
C TRP A 207 3.45 15.60 -1.33
N ALA A 208 2.77 14.50 -1.66
CA ALA A 208 1.74 13.90 -0.82
C ALA A 208 2.38 13.05 0.28
N ALA A 209 3.61 12.61 0.01
CA ALA A 209 4.19 11.42 0.60
C ALA A 209 5.70 11.55 0.93
N SER A 210 6.42 12.56 0.39
CA SER A 210 7.91 12.59 0.37
C SER A 210 8.51 11.39 -0.38
N CYS A 211 9.84 11.22 -0.33
CA CYS A 211 10.51 10.01 -0.76
C CYS A 211 10.69 9.09 0.45
N CYS A 212 10.13 7.88 0.43
CA CYS A 212 10.19 6.96 1.57
C CYS A 212 11.58 6.34 1.81
N HIS A 213 12.51 6.50 0.87
CA HIS A 213 13.87 5.98 0.93
C HIS A 213 14.93 7.07 1.17
N GLN A 214 14.58 8.15 1.87
CA GLN A 214 15.55 9.20 2.26
C GLN A 214 15.78 9.23 3.76
#